data_AF-A0A1Y4N035-F1
#
_entry.id   AF-A0A1Y4N035-F1
#
_cell.length_a   1.000
_cell.length_b   1.000
_cell.length_c   1.000
_cell.angle_alpha   90.00
_cell.angle_beta   90.00
_cell.angle_gamma   90.00
#
_symmetry.space_group_name_H-M   'P 1'
#
loop_
_entity.id
_entity.type
_entity.pdbx_description
1 polymer ?
#
loop_
_entity_poly.entity_id
_entity_poly.type
_entity_poly.pdbx_seq_one_letter_code
_entity_poly.pdbx_strand_id
1 'polypeptide(L)'
;MELYIEILSKVLAGQEMQVTFPNLTMSVEDMLQMKCYQALKRIKQIIQDETLTDGECFCQIEEIICLFEELGSNGGWRHDFG
;
A
#
# COMPACT_ATOMS: atom_id res chain seq x y z
N MET A 1 19.46 -25.10 -0.41
CA MET A 1 19.77 -24.14 0.67
C MET A 1 20.79 -24.81 1.58
N GLU A 2 21.68 -24.05 2.22
CA GLU A 2 22.66 -24.64 3.14
C GLU A 2 21.97 -25.08 4.45
N LEU A 3 22.34 -26.27 4.97
CA LEU A 3 21.75 -26.90 6.16
C LEU A 3 21.70 -25.97 7.38
N TYR A 4 22.68 -25.07 7.53
CA TYR A 4 22.71 -24.12 8.64
C TYR A 4 21.54 -23.12 8.61
N ILE A 5 21.08 -22.70 7.42
CA ILE A 5 19.94 -21.79 7.26
C ILE A 5 18.67 -22.49 7.71
N GLU A 6 18.49 -23.75 7.33
CA GLU A 6 17.30 -24.53 7.68
C GLU A 6 17.18 -24.75 9.19
N ILE A 7 18.30 -25.05 9.85
CA ILE A 7 18.36 -25.19 11.31
C ILE A 7 18.06 -23.84 11.97
N LEU A 8 18.68 -22.76 11.49
CA LEU A 8 18.49 -21.42 12.04
C LEU A 8 17.04 -20.94 11.90
N SER A 9 16.41 -21.13 10.73
CA SER A 9 15.00 -20.79 10.50
C SER A 9 14.08 -21.54 11.47
N LYS A 10 14.32 -22.84 11.71
CA LYS A 10 13.54 -23.64 12.66
C LYS A 10 13.68 -23.15 14.10
N VAL A 11 14.88 -22.79 14.52
CA VAL A 11 15.13 -22.29 15.88
C VAL A 11 14.45 -20.94 16.09
N LEU A 12 14.58 -20.02 15.13
CA LEU A 12 14.03 -18.66 15.22
C LEU A 12 12.49 -18.63 15.10
N ALA A 13 11.89 -19.51 14.29
CA ALA A 13 10.43 -19.56 14.12
C ALA A 13 9.65 -19.84 15.42
N GLY A 14 10.30 -20.43 16.44
CA GLY A 14 9.69 -20.71 17.74
C GLY A 14 9.95 -19.66 18.81
N GLN A 15 10.71 -18.59 18.50
CA GLN A 15 11.05 -17.55 19.50
C GLN A 15 10.05 -16.40 19.47
N GLU A 16 9.81 -15.82 20.64
CA GLU A 16 9.13 -14.52 20.72
C GLU A 16 10.02 -13.45 20.10
N MET A 17 9.49 -12.71 19.13
CA MET A 17 10.18 -11.60 18.47
C MET A 17 9.49 -10.30 18.82
N GLN A 18 10.25 -9.36 19.39
CA GLN A 18 9.80 -7.99 19.60
C GLN A 18 10.51 -7.06 18.63
N VAL A 19 9.73 -6.32 17.84
CA VAL A 19 10.25 -5.30 16.92
C VAL A 19 10.04 -3.94 17.58
N THR A 20 11.13 -3.20 17.77
CA THR A 20 11.09 -1.84 18.29
C THR A 20 11.67 -0.88 17.27
N PHE A 21 11.14 0.35 17.23
CA PHE A 21 11.65 1.42 16.40
C PHE A 21 12.16 2.56 17.30
N PRO A 22 13.32 2.40 17.96
CA PRO A 22 13.79 3.32 19.00
C PRO A 22 14.06 4.73 18.50
N ASN A 23 14.26 4.88 17.18
CA ASN A 23 14.51 6.15 16.52
C ASN A 23 13.31 6.64 15.69
N LEU A 24 12.14 6.00 15.82
CA LEU A 24 10.92 6.51 15.19
C LEU A 24 10.44 7.73 15.97
N THR A 25 10.81 8.90 15.48
CA THR A 25 10.44 10.19 16.08
C THR A 25 9.11 10.73 15.55
N MET A 26 8.56 10.10 14.52
CA MET A 26 7.32 10.53 13.85
C MET A 26 6.12 9.89 14.54
N SER A 27 5.08 10.69 14.81
CA SER A 27 3.83 10.17 15.37
C SER A 27 3.06 9.34 14.32
N VAL A 28 2.15 8.48 14.79
CA VAL A 28 1.27 7.72 13.89
C VAL A 28 0.41 8.67 13.05
N GLU A 29 -0.04 9.77 13.66
CA GLU A 29 -0.81 10.83 13.02
C GLU A 29 -0.03 11.48 11.88
N ASP A 30 1.25 11.83 12.09
CA ASP A 30 2.11 12.39 11.05
C ASP A 30 2.30 11.41 9.89
N MET A 31 2.51 10.13 10.21
CA MET A 31 2.66 9.07 9.20
C MET A 31 1.40 8.93 8.35
N LEU A 32 0.24 8.90 9.00
CA LEU A 32 -1.07 8.83 8.33
C LEU A 32 -1.30 10.07 7.47
N GLN A 33 -1.08 11.27 8.00
CA GLN A 33 -1.27 12.51 7.26
C GLN A 33 -0.35 12.58 6.03
N MET A 34 0.92 12.18 6.17
CA MET A 34 1.86 12.11 5.05
C MET A 34 1.39 11.12 3.98
N LYS A 35 0.97 9.91 4.37
CA LYS A 35 0.48 8.88 3.44
C LYS A 35 -0.80 9.30 2.74
N CYS A 36 -1.78 9.82 3.47
CA CYS A 36 -3.02 10.35 2.91
C CYS A 36 -2.76 11.49 1.92
N TYR A 37 -1.86 12.42 2.26
CA TYR A 37 -1.51 13.52 1.36
C TYR A 37 -0.84 13.01 0.07
N GLN A 38 0.07 12.04 0.17
CA GLN A 38 0.70 11.41 -0.99
C GLN A 38 -0.33 10.69 -1.88
N ALA A 39 -1.28 9.98 -1.27
CA ALA A 39 -2.37 9.32 -1.98
C ALA A 39 -3.23 10.34 -2.74
N LEU A 40 -3.69 11.40 -2.07
CA LEU A 40 -4.48 12.48 -2.68
C LEU A 40 -3.75 13.15 -3.85
N LYS A 41 -2.43 13.36 -3.71
CA LYS A 41 -1.62 13.92 -4.81
C LYS A 41 -1.59 13.02 -6.03
N ARG A 42 -1.47 11.70 -5.83
CA ARG A 42 -1.51 10.72 -6.93
C ARG A 42 -2.90 10.62 -7.54
N ILE A 43 -3.96 10.57 -6.73
CA ILE A 43 -5.35 10.61 -7.22
C ILE A 43 -5.58 11.84 -8.09
N LYS A 44 -5.11 13.02 -7.64
CA LYS A 44 -5.18 14.24 -8.46
C LYS A 44 -4.47 14.06 -9.80
N GLN A 45 -3.28 13.44 -9.83
CA GLN A 45 -2.54 13.20 -11.07
C GLN A 45 -3.27 12.26 -12.03
N ILE A 46 -4.00 11.28 -11.50
CA ILE A 46 -4.83 10.35 -12.27
C ILE A 46 -6.02 11.10 -12.90
N ILE A 47 -6.71 11.95 -12.14
CA ILE A 47 -7.96 12.59 -12.60
C ILE A 47 -7.81 13.97 -13.26
N GLN A 48 -6.60 14.52 -13.34
CA GLN A 48 -6.41 15.91 -13.80
C GLN A 48 -6.45 16.09 -15.32
N ASP A 49 -6.41 15.00 -16.10
CA ASP A 49 -6.43 15.10 -17.56
C ASP A 49 -7.86 15.36 -18.06
N GLU A 50 -8.12 16.63 -18.39
CA GLU A 50 -9.42 17.08 -18.89
C GLU A 50 -9.70 16.66 -20.35
N THR A 51 -8.74 16.01 -21.02
CA THR A 51 -8.89 15.57 -22.42
C THR A 51 -9.46 14.17 -22.58
N LEU A 52 -9.58 13.42 -21.47
CA LEU A 52 -10.08 12.06 -21.46
C LEU A 52 -11.57 11.98 -21.79
N THR A 53 -11.93 10.94 -22.54
CA THR A 53 -13.32 10.54 -22.75
C THR A 53 -13.91 9.89 -21.50
N ASP A 54 -15.24 9.79 -21.41
CA ASP A 54 -15.92 9.08 -20.31
C ASP A 54 -15.44 7.63 -20.16
N GLY A 55 -15.09 6.96 -21.28
CA GLY A 55 -14.55 5.60 -21.27
C GLY A 55 -13.13 5.54 -20.69
N GLU A 56 -12.27 6.50 -21.01
CA GLU A 56 -10.92 6.59 -20.45
C GLU A 56 -10.95 6.99 -18.97
N CYS A 57 -11.86 7.89 -18.57
CA CYS A 57 -12.12 8.23 -17.18
C CYS A 57 -12.52 6.99 -16.35
N PHE A 58 -13.23 6.04 -16.95
CA PHE A 58 -13.55 4.79 -16.29
C PHE A 58 -12.30 3.95 -15.99
N CYS A 59 -11.33 3.89 -16.91
CA CYS A 59 -10.04 3.24 -16.65
C CYS A 59 -9.25 3.92 -15.53
N GLN A 60 -9.37 5.24 -15.38
CA GLN A 60 -8.72 5.97 -14.29
C GLN A 60 -9.26 5.58 -12.89
N ILE A 61 -10.50 5.09 -12.80
CA ILE A 61 -11.05 4.56 -11.53
C ILE A 61 -10.26 3.32 -11.07
N GLU A 62 -9.90 2.44 -11.99
CA GLU A 62 -9.07 1.26 -11.69
C GLU A 62 -7.68 1.68 -11.17
N GLU A 63 -7.07 2.70 -11.76
CA GLU A 63 -5.79 3.23 -11.27
C GLU A 63 -5.89 3.78 -9.83
N ILE A 64 -7.00 4.45 -9.50
CA ILE A 64 -7.27 4.91 -8.12
C ILE A 64 -7.41 3.71 -7.17
N ILE A 65 -8.07 2.65 -7.62
CA ILE A 65 -8.28 1.45 -6.84
C ILE A 65 -6.95 0.74 -6.55
N CYS A 66 -6.12 0.52 -7.57
CA CYS A 66 -4.78 -0.04 -7.39
C CYS A 66 -3.95 0.79 -6.40
N LEU A 67 -4.07 2.12 -6.44
CA LEU A 67 -3.40 2.99 -5.47
C LEU A 67 -3.88 2.75 -4.02
N PHE A 68 -5.16 2.47 -3.79
CA PHE A 68 -5.65 2.11 -2.45
C PHE A 68 -5.11 0.74 -2.00
N GLU A 69 -5.02 -0.23 -2.91
CA GLU A 69 -4.46 -1.55 -2.63
C GLU A 69 -2.97 -1.49 -2.27
N GLU A 70 -2.19 -0.66 -2.97
CA GLU A 70 -0.78 -0.37 -2.62
C GLU A 70 -0.63 0.21 -1.20
N LEU A 71 -1.61 0.97 -0.73
CA LEU A 71 -1.64 1.53 0.62
C LEU A 71 -2.09 0.51 1.68
N GLY A 72 -2.49 -0.70 1.27
CA GLY A 72 -3.00 -1.76 2.14
C GLY A 72 -4.50 -1.68 2.44
N SER A 73 -5.23 -0.82 1.71
CA SER A 73 -6.69 -0.73 1.80
C SER A 73 -7.31 -1.53 0.66
N ASN A 74 -8.05 -2.60 0.94
CA ASN A 74 -8.83 -3.25 -0.11
C ASN A 74 -10.05 -2.39 -0.47
N GLY A 75 -10.34 -2.24 -1.76
CA GLY A 75 -11.53 -1.53 -2.28
C GLY A 75 -12.83 -2.33 -2.15
N GLY A 76 -12.78 -3.48 -1.48
CA GLY A 76 -13.87 -4.46 -1.43
C GLY A 76 -13.91 -5.36 -2.68
N TRP A 77 -15.07 -5.97 -2.94
CA TRP A 77 -15.24 -7.01 -3.97
C TRP A 77 -15.75 -6.50 -5.32
N ARG A 78 -15.87 -5.18 -5.51
CA ARG A 78 -16.54 -4.58 -6.68
C ARG A 78 -15.62 -4.29 -7.87
N HIS A 79 -14.53 -5.03 -8.02
CA HIS A 79 -13.51 -4.80 -9.06
C HIS A 79 -13.79 -5.59 -10.35
N ASP A 80 -14.99 -6.17 -10.48
CA ASP A 80 -15.40 -6.85 -11.70
C ASP A 80 -15.95 -5.82 -12.70
N PHE A 81 -15.04 -5.02 -13.23
CA PHE A 81 -15.28 -4.17 -14.38
C PHE A 81 -14.98 -5.00 -15.62
N GLY A 82 -15.97 -5.83 -15.99
CA GLY A 82 -15.86 -6.82 -17.08
C GLY A 82 -15.42 -6.28 -18.44
#